data_AF-A0A9X7UAV1-F1
#
_entry.id   AF-A0A9X7UAV1-F1
#
_cell.length_a   1.000
_cell.length_b   1.000
_cell.length_c   1.000
_cell.angle_alpha   90.00
_cell.angle_beta   90.00
_cell.angle_gamma   90.00
#
_symmetry.space_group_name_H-M   'P 1'
#
loop_
_entity.id
_entity.type
_entity.pdbx_description
1 polymer ?
#
loop_
_entity_poly.entity_id
_entity_poly.type
_entity_poly.pdbx_seq_one_letter_code
_entity_poly.pdbx_strand_id
1 'polypeptide(L)'
;MMTPLLSLMLAAGTPQALPAMPQDLSEVPVIEGWQGRKVSPKWSENVHTLYRKASCSGAVNYEGSQLLELDVLFLLDGQGRPLKIAPVNVRCPEVETFVSKRILGTLKGSFPKTGTDEPVWMRSQVRFLWSDAS
;
A
#
# COMPACT_ATOMS: atom_id res chain seq x y z
N MET A 1 -48.29 31.04 -29.17
CA MET A 1 -47.00 31.09 -28.44
C MET A 1 -46.78 29.70 -27.85
N MET A 2 -45.76 28.98 -28.29
CA MET A 2 -45.48 27.60 -27.87
C MET A 2 -44.08 27.57 -27.23
N THR A 3 -44.01 27.36 -25.92
CA THR A 3 -42.76 27.27 -25.16
C THR A 3 -42.27 25.82 -25.21
N PRO A 4 -41.06 25.52 -25.73
CA PRO A 4 -40.52 24.18 -25.60
C PRO A 4 -39.94 24.01 -24.19
N LEU A 5 -40.45 23.00 -23.47
CA LEU A 5 -39.88 22.53 -22.22
C LEU A 5 -38.51 21.90 -22.49
N LEU A 6 -37.45 22.56 -22.02
CA LEU A 6 -36.09 22.03 -22.02
C LEU A 6 -36.01 20.93 -20.94
N SER A 7 -36.05 19.66 -21.36
CA SER A 7 -35.76 18.53 -20.48
C SER A 7 -34.27 18.50 -20.14
N LEU A 8 -33.93 18.86 -18.91
CA LEU A 8 -32.62 18.61 -18.30
C LEU A 8 -32.43 17.09 -18.18
N MET A 9 -31.69 16.48 -19.11
CA MET A 9 -31.19 15.13 -18.91
C MET A 9 -30.05 15.20 -17.89
N LEU A 10 -30.29 14.68 -16.68
CA LEU A 10 -29.22 14.38 -15.74
C LEU A 10 -28.37 13.27 -16.34
N ALA A 11 -27.18 13.61 -16.82
CA ALA A 11 -26.13 12.63 -17.08
C ALA A 11 -25.68 12.06 -15.73
N ALA A 12 -26.27 10.94 -15.32
CA ALA A 12 -25.76 10.15 -14.20
C ALA A 12 -24.40 9.58 -14.64
N GLY A 13 -23.30 10.20 -14.20
CA GLY A 13 -21.96 9.65 -14.39
C GLY A 13 -21.92 8.25 -13.79
N THR A 14 -21.65 7.25 -14.61
CA THR A 14 -21.43 5.88 -14.14
C THR A 14 -20.26 5.88 -13.17
N PRO A 15 -20.38 5.28 -11.96
CA PRO A 15 -19.25 5.20 -11.05
C PRO A 15 -18.08 4.50 -11.75
N GLN A 16 -16.97 5.23 -11.92
CA GLN A 16 -15.73 4.67 -12.47
C GLN A 16 -15.27 3.54 -11.55
N ALA A 17 -15.17 2.34 -12.11
CA ALA A 17 -14.63 1.19 -11.41
C ALA A 17 -13.15 1.44 -11.07
N LEU A 18 -12.75 1.15 -9.84
CA LEU A 18 -11.34 1.23 -9.45
C LEU A 18 -10.51 0.25 -10.30
N PRO A 19 -9.27 0.61 -10.67
CA PRO A 19 -8.42 -0.28 -11.46
C PRO A 19 -8.12 -1.57 -10.69
N ALA A 20 -8.13 -2.69 -11.42
CA ALA A 20 -7.77 -3.99 -10.86
C ALA A 20 -6.33 -3.98 -10.32
N MET A 21 -6.06 -4.80 -9.29
CA MET A 21 -4.73 -4.89 -8.70
C MET A 21 -3.75 -5.55 -9.69
N PRO A 22 -2.61 -4.92 -9.99
CA PRO A 22 -1.60 -5.48 -10.89
C PRO A 22 -1.10 -6.84 -10.40
N GLN A 23 -0.87 -7.76 -11.34
CA GLN A 23 -0.24 -9.05 -11.04
C GLN A 23 1.28 -9.01 -11.28
N ASP A 24 1.73 -8.20 -12.24
CA ASP A 24 3.15 -7.93 -12.49
C ASP A 24 3.57 -6.64 -11.77
N LEU A 25 4.46 -6.77 -10.79
CA LEU A 25 4.96 -5.63 -10.01
C LEU A 25 5.99 -4.80 -10.79
N SER A 26 6.61 -5.35 -11.84
CA SER A 26 7.64 -4.66 -12.63
C SER A 26 7.06 -3.51 -13.44
N GLU A 27 5.79 -3.62 -13.84
CA GLU A 27 5.03 -2.59 -14.56
C GLU A 27 4.49 -1.48 -13.64
N VAL A 28 4.54 -1.68 -12.32
CA VAL A 28 3.99 -0.72 -11.37
C VAL A 28 5.03 0.38 -11.05
N PRO A 29 4.69 1.67 -11.24
CA PRO A 29 5.57 2.78 -10.90
C PRO A 29 5.98 2.78 -9.43
N VAL A 30 7.26 3.05 -9.15
CA VAL A 30 7.78 3.18 -7.79
C VAL A 30 7.44 4.56 -7.22
N ILE A 31 7.03 4.63 -5.95
CA ILE A 31 6.84 5.89 -5.25
C ILE A 31 8.19 6.45 -4.80
N GLU A 32 8.74 7.38 -5.58
CA GLU A 32 9.99 8.07 -5.25
C GLU A 32 9.86 8.90 -3.96
N GLY A 33 10.88 8.82 -3.11
CA GLY A 33 10.95 9.60 -1.85
C GLY A 33 9.96 9.18 -0.75
N TRP A 34 9.19 8.10 -0.93
CA TRP A 34 8.27 7.63 0.10
C TRP A 34 9.00 7.19 1.37
N GLN A 35 8.48 7.60 2.53
CA GLN A 35 9.17 7.44 3.81
C GLN A 35 9.11 6.02 4.40
N GLY A 36 8.41 5.07 3.76
CA GLY A 36 8.18 3.73 4.29
C GLY A 36 9.45 2.99 4.70
N ARG A 37 10.42 2.87 3.78
CA ARG A 37 11.72 2.22 4.06
C ARG A 37 12.48 2.85 5.23
N LYS A 38 12.37 4.16 5.41
CA LYS A 38 13.05 4.90 6.49
C LYS A 38 12.36 4.71 7.85
N VAL A 39 11.03 4.61 7.86
CA VAL A 39 10.22 4.58 9.08
C VAL A 39 9.95 3.16 9.57
N SER A 40 9.75 2.21 8.66
CA SER A 40 9.36 0.84 8.99
C SER A 40 10.29 0.07 9.93
N PRO A 41 11.62 0.30 9.96
CA PRO A 41 12.48 -0.39 10.92
C PRO A 41 12.10 -0.14 12.39
N LYS A 42 11.41 0.96 12.69
CA LYS A 42 10.88 1.25 14.04
C LYS A 42 9.77 0.28 14.48
N TRP A 43 9.22 -0.50 13.55
CA TRP A 43 8.16 -1.47 13.81
C TRP A 43 8.67 -2.92 13.82
N SER A 44 9.98 -3.15 13.66
CA SER A 44 10.56 -4.49 13.55
C SER A 44 10.17 -5.41 14.72
N GLU A 45 10.23 -4.92 15.97
CA GLU A 45 9.86 -5.73 17.14
C GLU A 45 8.38 -6.15 17.14
N ASN A 46 7.49 -5.27 16.67
CA ASN A 46 6.08 -5.62 16.52
C ASN A 46 5.91 -6.70 15.45
N VAL A 47 6.58 -6.54 14.30
CA VAL A 47 6.53 -7.51 13.20
C VAL A 47 7.10 -8.85 13.65
N HIS A 48 8.25 -8.87 14.31
CA HIS A 48 8.86 -10.07 14.87
C HIS A 48 7.91 -10.82 15.81
N THR A 49 7.25 -10.09 16.73
CA THR A 49 6.28 -10.67 17.66
C THR A 49 5.10 -11.33 16.94
N LEU A 50 4.56 -10.70 15.89
CA LEU A 50 3.45 -11.24 15.11
C LEU A 50 3.92 -12.43 14.26
N TYR A 51 5.08 -12.29 13.63
CA TYR A 51 5.67 -13.29 12.75
C TYR A 51 5.92 -14.62 13.47
N ARG A 52 6.36 -14.57 14.74
CA ARG A 52 6.59 -15.76 15.58
C ARG A 52 5.34 -16.48 16.05
N LYS A 53 4.20 -15.78 16.12
CA LYS A 53 2.94 -16.35 16.63
C LYS A 53 2.17 -17.14 15.59
N ALA A 54 2.50 -16.96 14.32
CA ALA A 54 1.81 -17.57 13.20
C ALA A 54 2.78 -18.32 12.29
N SER A 55 2.25 -19.17 11.41
CA SER A 55 3.03 -19.87 10.40
C SER A 55 3.35 -18.92 9.23
N CYS A 56 4.19 -17.92 9.50
CA CYS A 56 4.53 -16.88 8.54
C CYS A 56 5.73 -17.26 7.65
N SER A 57 5.72 -16.78 6.41
CA SER A 57 6.84 -16.93 5.47
C SER A 57 7.12 -15.63 4.72
N GLY A 58 8.37 -15.44 4.30
CA GLY A 58 8.83 -14.28 3.51
C GLY A 58 10.08 -13.61 4.09
N ALA A 59 10.39 -13.84 5.38
CA ALA A 59 11.67 -13.43 5.95
C ALA A 59 12.81 -14.33 5.45
N VAL A 60 13.99 -13.75 5.27
CA VAL A 60 15.20 -14.44 4.85
C VAL A 60 16.34 -14.17 5.83
N ASN A 61 17.25 -15.13 5.95
CA ASN A 61 18.48 -14.93 6.70
C ASN A 61 19.35 -13.86 6.01
N TYR A 62 19.77 -12.86 6.77
CA TYR A 62 20.61 -11.75 6.35
C TYR A 62 21.60 -11.42 7.47
N GLU A 63 22.88 -11.72 7.26
CA GLU A 63 23.97 -11.39 8.21
C GLU A 63 23.70 -11.87 9.66
N GLY A 64 23.11 -13.06 9.83
CA GLY A 64 22.77 -13.61 11.14
C GLY A 64 21.49 -13.04 11.78
N SER A 65 20.76 -12.21 11.05
CA SER A 65 19.43 -11.71 11.41
C SER A 65 18.36 -12.21 10.42
N GLN A 66 17.09 -12.05 10.75
CA GLN A 66 15.98 -12.19 9.81
C GLN A 66 15.65 -10.84 9.19
N LEU A 67 15.64 -10.80 7.86
CA LEU A 67 15.22 -9.65 7.05
C LEU A 67 13.88 -9.97 6.38
N LEU A 68 12.88 -9.12 6.61
CA LEU A 68 11.64 -9.12 5.84
C LEU A 68 11.54 -7.82 5.04
N GLU A 69 11.72 -7.93 3.74
CA GLU A 69 11.42 -6.89 2.77
C GLU A 69 10.04 -7.12 2.19
N LEU A 70 9.11 -6.23 2.51
CA LEU A 70 7.71 -6.36 2.13
C LEU A 70 7.35 -5.31 1.08
N ASP A 71 7.13 -5.78 -0.14
CA ASP A 71 6.60 -4.98 -1.22
C ASP A 71 5.13 -4.66 -0.93
N VAL A 72 4.76 -3.42 -1.21
CA VAL A 72 3.41 -2.91 -0.95
C VAL A 72 2.92 -2.16 -2.18
N LEU A 73 1.74 -2.55 -2.64
CA LEU A 73 0.98 -1.84 -3.64
C LEU A 73 0.03 -0.84 -2.97
N PHE A 74 -0.02 0.36 -3.54
CA PHE A 74 -0.88 1.44 -3.13
C PHE A 74 -1.73 1.88 -4.30
N LEU A 75 -3.05 1.86 -4.14
CA LEU A 75 -3.92 2.57 -5.06
C LEU A 75 -4.06 3.99 -4.52
N LEU A 76 -3.50 4.97 -5.22
CA LEU A 76 -3.51 6.38 -4.81
C LEU A 76 -4.45 7.19 -5.69
N ASP A 77 -5.16 8.16 -5.11
CA ASP A 77 -5.85 9.18 -5.90
C ASP A 77 -4.89 10.32 -6.35
N GLY A 78 -5.42 11.27 -7.13
CA GLY A 78 -4.67 12.43 -7.62
C GLY A 78 -3.93 13.27 -6.58
N GLN A 79 -4.41 13.25 -5.32
CA GLN A 79 -3.80 13.97 -4.20
C GLN A 79 -2.80 13.11 -3.40
N GLY A 80 -2.53 11.89 -3.86
CA GLY A 80 -1.66 10.93 -3.16
C GLY A 80 -2.34 10.24 -1.98
N ARG A 81 -3.67 10.34 -1.83
CA ARG A 81 -4.37 9.66 -0.73
C ARG A 81 -4.50 8.17 -1.06
N PRO A 82 -4.11 7.26 -0.14
CA PRO A 82 -4.27 5.83 -0.36
C PRO A 82 -5.74 5.43 -0.26
N LEU A 83 -6.26 4.87 -1.35
CA LEU A 83 -7.57 4.23 -1.45
C LEU A 83 -7.50 2.74 -1.09
N LYS A 84 -6.39 2.08 -1.42
CA LYS A 84 -6.12 0.68 -1.09
C LYS A 84 -4.64 0.47 -0.80
N ILE A 85 -4.35 -0.42 0.15
CA ILE A 85 -3.01 -0.88 0.50
C ILE A 85 -3.01 -2.40 0.42
N ALA A 86 -2.04 -2.97 -0.29
CA ALA A 86 -1.91 -4.42 -0.47
C ALA A 86 -0.44 -4.83 -0.35
N PRO A 87 -0.03 -5.41 0.79
CA PRO A 87 1.26 -6.11 0.87
C PRO A 87 1.22 -7.38 0.02
N VAL A 88 2.30 -7.71 -0.71
CA VAL A 88 2.23 -8.71 -1.80
C VAL A 88 3.15 -9.92 -1.69
N ASN A 89 4.29 -9.84 -0.99
CA ASN A 89 5.33 -10.87 -0.98
C ASN A 89 5.60 -11.48 0.41
N VAL A 90 4.65 -11.36 1.32
CA VAL A 90 4.64 -12.06 2.61
C VAL A 90 3.40 -12.95 2.69
N ARG A 91 3.50 -14.09 3.39
CA ARG A 91 2.33 -14.87 3.76
C ARG A 91 2.21 -14.80 5.27
N CYS A 92 1.57 -13.75 5.76
CA CYS A 92 1.45 -13.51 7.19
C CYS A 92 0.32 -12.50 7.45
N PRO A 93 -0.95 -12.96 7.52
CA PRO A 93 -2.11 -12.06 7.58
C PRO A 93 -2.05 -11.04 8.73
N GLU A 94 -1.48 -11.42 9.86
CA GLU A 94 -1.29 -10.51 11.01
C GLU A 94 -0.30 -9.39 10.71
N VAL A 95 0.82 -9.70 10.06
CA VAL A 95 1.83 -8.70 9.64
C VAL A 95 1.27 -7.83 8.53
N GLU A 96 0.58 -8.39 7.54
CA GLU A 96 -0.07 -7.64 6.46
C GLU A 96 -1.07 -6.61 7.00
N THR A 97 -1.93 -7.04 7.93
CA THR A 97 -2.91 -6.19 8.61
C THR A 97 -2.23 -5.12 9.45
N PHE A 98 -1.21 -5.48 10.22
CA PHE A 98 -0.46 -4.56 11.06
C PHE A 98 0.23 -3.46 10.23
N VAL A 99 0.95 -3.85 9.19
CA VAL A 99 1.68 -2.94 8.30
C VAL A 99 0.72 -1.98 7.61
N SER A 100 -0.40 -2.48 7.08
CA SER A 100 -1.41 -1.64 6.43
C SER A 100 -1.97 -0.58 7.39
N LYS A 101 -2.28 -0.96 8.64
CA LYS A 101 -2.75 -0.03 9.68
C LYS A 101 -1.68 0.99 10.07
N ARG A 102 -0.41 0.57 10.21
CA ARG A 102 0.70 1.48 10.54
C ARG A 102 0.97 2.49 9.43
N ILE A 103 0.91 2.08 8.17
CA ILE A 103 1.06 2.99 7.03
C ILE A 103 -0.06 4.05 7.05
N LEU A 104 -1.32 3.65 7.21
CA LEU A 104 -2.44 4.60 7.29
C LEU A 104 -2.34 5.54 8.51
N GLY A 105 -1.87 5.03 9.65
CA GLY A 105 -1.76 5.82 10.88
C GLY A 105 -0.59 6.80 10.87
N THR A 106 0.56 6.40 10.33
CA THR A 106 1.83 7.12 10.48
C THR A 106 2.33 7.77 9.18
N LEU A 107 1.99 7.21 8.03
CA LEU A 107 2.57 7.60 6.73
C LEU A 107 1.53 8.13 5.74
N LYS A 108 0.25 8.26 6.10
CA LYS A 108 -0.79 8.78 5.18
C LYS A 108 -0.46 10.12 4.53
N GLY A 109 0.33 10.97 5.20
CA GLY A 109 0.72 12.30 4.71
C GLY A 109 2.08 12.34 3.98
N SER A 110 2.74 11.19 3.80
CA SER A 110 4.06 11.14 3.15
C SER A 110 4.00 10.67 1.68
N PHE A 111 2.81 10.40 1.17
CA PHE A 111 2.61 10.05 -0.24
C PHE A 111 2.69 11.31 -1.11
N PRO A 112 3.44 11.28 -2.22
CA PRO A 112 3.45 12.37 -3.18
C PRO A 112 2.11 12.44 -3.91
N LYS A 113 1.76 13.63 -4.41
CA LYS A 113 0.66 13.76 -5.36
C LYS A 113 1.01 13.01 -6.64
N THR A 114 0.06 12.28 -7.21
CA THR A 114 0.27 11.55 -8.47
C THR A 114 0.11 12.45 -9.69
N GLY A 115 -0.64 13.55 -9.55
CA GLY A 115 -0.94 14.47 -10.66
C GLY A 115 -1.92 13.89 -11.68
N THR A 116 -2.55 12.75 -11.38
CA THR A 116 -3.53 12.06 -12.23
C THR A 116 -4.95 12.35 -11.75
N ASP A 117 -5.91 12.44 -12.68
CA ASP A 117 -7.33 12.58 -12.33
C ASP A 117 -7.92 11.23 -11.88
N GLU A 118 -7.35 10.13 -12.36
CA GLU A 118 -7.78 8.78 -12.03
C GLU A 118 -6.87 8.13 -10.97
N PRO A 119 -7.42 7.23 -10.12
CA PRO A 119 -6.62 6.44 -9.21
C PRO A 119 -5.59 5.58 -9.93
N VAL A 120 -4.36 5.54 -9.41
CA VAL A 120 -3.24 4.81 -10.00
C VAL A 120 -2.58 3.89 -8.98
N TRP A 121 -2.22 2.69 -9.44
CA TRP A 121 -1.42 1.77 -8.65
C TRP A 121 0.04 2.20 -8.68
N MET A 122 0.64 2.30 -7.50
CA MET A 122 2.06 2.54 -7.31
C MET A 122 2.63 1.53 -6.32
N ARG A 123 3.92 1.27 -6.38
CA ARG A 123 4.61 0.33 -5.50
C ARG A 123 5.67 1.02 -4.66
N SER A 124 5.90 0.48 -3.48
CA SER A 124 7.09 0.76 -2.70
C SER A 124 7.34 -0.39 -1.74
N GLN A 125 8.27 -0.22 -0.81
CA GLN A 125 8.66 -1.29 0.10
C GLN A 125 8.77 -0.79 1.54
N VAL A 126 8.49 -1.67 2.49
CA VAL A 126 8.87 -1.53 3.89
C VAL A 126 9.83 -2.65 4.27
N ARG A 127 10.73 -2.37 5.19
CA ARG A 127 11.77 -3.30 5.65
C ARG A 127 11.70 -3.47 7.16
N PHE A 128 11.87 -4.72 7.60
CA PHE A 128 11.98 -5.12 9.00
C PHE A 128 13.22 -6.00 9.17
N LEU A 129 13.90 -5.84 10.29
CA LEU A 129 15.09 -6.60 10.64
C LEU A 129 15.01 -6.96 12.11
N TRP A 130 15.15 -8.23 12.45
CA TRP A 130 15.18 -8.71 13.84
C TRP A 130 16.19 -9.85 13.98
N SER A 131 16.68 -10.07 15.21
CA SER A 131 17.53 -11.21 15.53
C SER A 131 16.70 -12.29 16.21
N ASP A 132 16.93 -13.55 15.83
CA ASP A 132 16.35 -14.70 16.52
C ASP A 132 17.14 -15.07 17.80
N ALA A 133 18.29 -14.41 18.04
CA ALA A 133 19.04 -14.54 19.29
C ALA A 133 18.28 -13.83 20.42
N SER A 134 17.31 -14.54 21.02
CA SER A 134 16.68 -14.20 22.30
C SER A 134 17.12 -15.21 23.35
#